data_AF-A0A351WSC8-F1
#
_entry.id   AF-A0A351WSC8-F1
#
_cell.length_a   1.000
_cell.length_b   1.000
_cell.length_c   1.000
_cell.angle_alpha   90.00
_cell.angle_beta   90.00
_cell.angle_gamma   90.00
#
_symmetry.space_group_name_H-M   'P 1'
#
loop_
_entity.id
_entity.type
_entity.pdbx_description
1 polymer ?
#
loop_
_entity_poly.entity_id
_entity_poly.type
_entity_poly.pdbx_seq_one_letter_code
_entity_poly.pdbx_strand_id
1 'polypeptide(L)'
;MCYNVLSRLVIFLLLLMQFGCTSLLPRSKAVTESPWEEYSAARASFDKIEVGKTTVEDLGKLGFDVKSSRNVKVLNYLDIAAMLQGIPSQERDPGLQACLKARADCRAYVFEPKRANSKRIGNFWLDIFNFRRKTHETGWAFKALIVFVNHHVAYKLSSGEPQIDQLKDQVNPLGPFQAPADIFTRALF
;
A
#
# COMPACT_ATOMS: atom_id res chain seq x y z
N MET A 1 -8.73 -40.98 51.56
CA MET A 1 -9.51 -39.79 51.11
C MET A 1 -8.68 -38.72 50.41
N CYS A 2 -7.38 -38.52 50.73
CA CYS A 2 -6.53 -37.53 50.03
C CYS A 2 -6.34 -37.76 48.52
N TYR A 3 -6.25 -39.01 48.05
CA TYR A 3 -5.99 -39.30 46.63
C TYR A 3 -7.11 -38.80 45.68
N ASN A 4 -8.38 -38.90 46.12
CA ASN A 4 -9.52 -38.43 45.33
C ASN A 4 -9.63 -36.91 45.29
N VAL A 5 -9.13 -36.20 46.30
CA VAL A 5 -9.08 -34.72 46.32
C VAL A 5 -7.94 -34.22 45.43
N LEU A 6 -6.78 -34.88 45.45
CA LEU A 6 -5.66 -34.56 44.58
C LEU A 6 -6.01 -34.78 43.09
N SER A 7 -6.68 -35.89 42.79
CA SER A 7 -7.14 -36.21 41.42
C SER A 7 -8.16 -35.17 40.90
N ARG A 8 -9.11 -34.73 41.74
CA ARG A 8 -10.08 -33.68 41.37
C ARG A 8 -9.43 -32.33 41.12
N LEU A 9 -8.39 -31.96 41.89
CA LEU A 9 -7.61 -30.74 41.68
C LEU A 9 -6.82 -30.77 40.36
N VAL A 10 -6.21 -31.92 40.03
CA VAL A 10 -5.48 -32.10 38.77
C VAL A 10 -6.42 -32.02 37.57
N ILE A 11 -7.60 -32.63 37.64
CA ILE A 11 -8.61 -32.57 36.57
C ILE A 11 -9.11 -31.13 36.38
N PHE A 12 -9.31 -30.38 37.47
CA PHE A 12 -9.73 -28.98 37.41
C PHE A 12 -8.66 -28.07 36.79
N LEU A 13 -7.39 -28.30 37.12
CA LEU A 13 -6.25 -27.59 36.51
C LEU A 13 -6.11 -27.91 35.01
N LEU A 14 -6.34 -29.16 34.62
CA LEU A 14 -6.29 -29.61 33.22
C LEU A 14 -7.42 -28.99 32.39
N LEU A 15 -8.60 -28.77 32.99
CA LEU A 15 -9.75 -28.12 32.34
C LEU A 15 -9.52 -26.61 32.15
N LEU A 16 -8.82 -25.95 33.07
CA LEU A 16 -8.48 -24.53 32.95
C LEU A 16 -7.48 -24.25 31.80
N MET A 17 -6.63 -25.22 31.44
CA MET A 17 -5.68 -25.09 30.33
C MET A 17 -6.31 -25.23 28.93
N GLN A 18 -7.59 -25.58 28.83
CA GLN A 18 -8.29 -25.72 27.54
C GLN A 18 -8.86 -24.38 27.02
N PHE A 19 -8.86 -23.31 27.82
CA PHE A 19 -9.25 -21.97 27.37
C PHE A 19 -8.08 -21.26 26.66
N GLY A 20 -7.62 -21.85 25.56
CA GLY A 20 -6.69 -21.18 24.65
C GLY A 20 -7.39 -20.03 23.94
N CYS A 21 -6.96 -18.79 24.21
CA CYS A 21 -7.49 -17.60 23.54
C CYS A 21 -7.23 -17.66 22.02
N THR A 22 -8.25 -18.01 21.24
CA THR A 22 -8.24 -17.94 19.76
C THR A 22 -8.21 -16.51 19.22
N SER A 23 -8.26 -15.49 20.08
CA SER A 23 -8.31 -14.07 19.71
C SER A 23 -6.95 -13.37 19.58
N LEU A 24 -5.82 -14.08 19.72
CA LEU A 24 -4.49 -13.46 19.81
C LEU A 24 -3.78 -13.24 18.45
N LEU A 25 -4.50 -13.40 17.33
CA LEU A 25 -3.92 -13.17 16.01
C LEU A 25 -3.75 -11.66 15.74
N PRO A 26 -2.54 -11.22 15.34
CA PRO A 26 -2.28 -9.81 15.10
C PRO A 26 -3.02 -9.32 13.85
N ARG A 27 -3.46 -8.06 13.90
CA ARG A 27 -4.05 -7.35 12.77
C ARG A 27 -3.15 -6.16 12.46
N SER A 28 -2.94 -5.88 11.19
CA SER A 28 -2.21 -4.69 10.76
C SER A 28 -3.07 -3.87 9.82
N LYS A 29 -3.13 -2.57 10.07
CA LYS A 29 -3.74 -1.61 9.15
C LYS A 29 -2.60 -0.79 8.54
N ALA A 30 -2.51 -0.78 7.21
CA ALA A 30 -1.52 -0.01 6.48
C ALA A 30 -2.26 1.09 5.69
N VAL A 31 -2.08 2.32 6.13
CA VAL A 31 -2.63 3.50 5.44
C VAL A 31 -1.44 4.30 4.93
N THR A 32 -1.26 4.34 3.61
CA THR A 32 -0.44 5.37 2.98
C THR A 32 -1.27 6.65 2.98
N GLU A 33 -0.68 7.77 3.43
CA GLU A 33 -1.39 9.04 3.57
C GLU A 33 -2.32 9.33 2.38
N SER A 34 -3.61 9.39 2.67
CA SER A 34 -4.66 9.54 1.68
C SER A 34 -5.81 10.32 2.32
N PRO A 35 -6.18 11.50 1.78
CA PRO A 35 -7.29 12.30 2.28
C PRO A 35 -8.65 11.63 2.03
N TRP A 36 -8.72 10.62 1.18
CA TRP A 36 -9.95 9.92 0.83
C TRP A 36 -10.10 8.62 1.60
N GLU A 37 -11.32 8.28 2.01
CA GLU A 37 -11.65 6.99 2.61
C GLU A 37 -11.82 5.88 1.56
N GLU A 38 -12.29 6.23 0.36
CA GLU A 38 -12.66 5.29 -0.72
C GLU A 38 -11.99 5.66 -2.05
N TYR A 39 -11.83 4.65 -2.91
CA TYR A 39 -11.31 4.82 -4.27
C TYR A 39 -12.15 5.78 -5.12
N SER A 40 -13.48 5.69 -5.00
CA SER A 40 -14.44 6.52 -5.75
C SER A 40 -14.24 8.00 -5.48
N ALA A 41 -13.99 8.37 -4.22
CA ALA A 41 -13.76 9.75 -3.80
C ALA A 41 -12.43 10.31 -4.33
N ALA A 42 -11.38 9.48 -4.36
CA ALA A 42 -10.10 9.84 -4.98
C ALA A 42 -10.27 10.04 -6.49
N ARG A 43 -11.01 9.15 -7.15
CA ARG A 43 -11.31 9.25 -8.58
C ARG A 43 -12.12 10.50 -8.91
N ALA A 44 -13.18 10.78 -8.17
CA ALA A 44 -14.00 11.98 -8.36
C ALA A 44 -13.21 13.27 -8.16
N SER A 45 -12.25 13.28 -7.24
CA SER A 45 -11.36 14.43 -7.02
C SER A 45 -10.37 14.61 -8.18
N PHE A 46 -9.85 13.51 -8.73
CA PHE A 46 -9.00 13.52 -9.91
C PHE A 46 -9.73 13.97 -11.18
N ASP A 47 -11.00 13.60 -11.33
CA ASP A 47 -11.80 13.92 -12.51
C ASP A 47 -12.05 15.44 -12.62
N LYS A 48 -12.06 16.18 -11.50
CA LYS A 48 -12.15 17.65 -11.44
C LYS A 48 -10.93 18.40 -11.99
N ILE A 49 -9.81 17.73 -12.22
CA ILE A 49 -8.59 18.36 -12.76
C ILE A 49 -8.79 18.68 -14.23
N GLU A 50 -8.69 19.96 -14.62
CA GLU A 50 -8.83 20.41 -16.00
C GLU A 50 -7.45 20.71 -16.63
N VAL A 51 -7.17 20.04 -17.74
CA VAL A 51 -5.95 20.27 -18.53
C VAL A 51 -5.93 21.72 -19.04
N GLY A 52 -4.79 22.37 -18.92
CA GLY A 52 -4.55 23.75 -19.34
C GLY A 52 -5.02 24.83 -18.35
N LYS A 53 -5.84 24.48 -17.35
CA LYS A 53 -6.35 25.45 -16.36
C LYS A 53 -5.83 25.20 -14.96
N THR A 54 -5.84 23.94 -14.51
CA THR A 54 -5.50 23.60 -13.13
C THR A 54 -4.01 23.85 -12.86
N THR A 55 -3.74 24.50 -11.72
CA THR A 55 -2.40 24.80 -11.21
C THR A 55 -1.99 23.82 -10.10
N VAL A 56 -0.75 23.88 -9.63
CA VAL A 56 -0.26 23.06 -8.52
C VAL A 56 -1.00 23.40 -7.21
N GLU A 57 -1.35 24.68 -7.02
CA GLU A 57 -2.10 25.16 -5.86
C GLU A 57 -3.54 24.61 -5.86
N ASP A 58 -4.17 24.53 -7.04
CA ASP A 58 -5.50 23.96 -7.19
C ASP A 58 -5.52 22.45 -6.94
N LEU A 59 -4.43 21.73 -7.29
CA LEU A 59 -4.29 20.32 -6.92
C LEU A 59 -4.33 20.12 -5.41
N GLY A 60 -3.68 21.00 -4.64
CA GLY A 60 -3.71 20.95 -3.18
C GLY A 60 -5.13 21.03 -2.62
N LYS A 61 -5.98 21.91 -3.18
CA LYS A 61 -7.40 22.03 -2.80
C LYS A 61 -8.21 20.77 -3.12
N LEU A 62 -7.80 20.02 -4.14
CA LEU A 62 -8.43 18.76 -4.53
C LEU A 62 -7.93 17.57 -3.72
N GLY A 63 -6.96 17.74 -2.82
CA GLY A 63 -6.35 16.68 -2.01
C GLY A 63 -5.05 16.10 -2.59
N PHE A 64 -4.58 16.61 -3.72
CA PHE A 64 -3.31 16.24 -4.35
C PHE A 64 -2.22 17.28 -4.05
N ASP A 65 -1.93 17.51 -2.76
CA ASP A 65 -0.93 18.50 -2.38
C ASP A 65 0.49 17.91 -2.46
N VAL A 66 1.34 18.53 -3.28
CA VAL A 66 2.75 18.15 -3.43
C VAL A 66 3.57 18.48 -2.18
N LYS A 67 3.23 19.53 -1.45
CA LYS A 67 4.05 20.05 -0.34
C LYS A 67 3.75 19.34 0.98
N SER A 68 2.49 19.07 1.28
CA SER A 68 2.11 18.41 2.54
C SER A 68 2.17 16.89 2.49
N SER A 69 2.00 16.27 1.33
CA SER A 69 1.92 14.82 1.20
C SER A 69 3.29 14.14 1.34
N ARG A 70 3.43 13.20 2.27
CA ARG A 70 4.73 12.59 2.60
C ARG A 70 5.26 11.50 1.64
N ASN A 71 4.58 11.20 0.54
CA ASN A 71 4.96 10.11 -0.38
C ASN A 71 4.73 10.44 -1.88
N VAL A 72 4.87 11.70 -2.28
CA VAL A 72 4.71 12.10 -3.69
C VAL A 72 6.02 11.87 -4.43
N LYS A 73 5.95 11.19 -5.59
CA LYS A 73 7.11 11.07 -6.48
C LYS A 73 7.12 12.25 -7.44
N VAL A 74 8.20 13.02 -7.42
CA VAL A 74 8.43 14.11 -8.37
C VAL A 74 9.28 13.57 -9.50
N LEU A 75 8.76 13.65 -10.72
CA LEU A 75 9.42 13.18 -11.94
C LEU A 75 9.85 14.39 -12.79
N ASN A 76 11.05 14.29 -13.35
CA ASN A 76 11.56 15.27 -14.31
C ASN A 76 11.29 14.80 -15.76
N TYR A 77 11.70 15.61 -16.74
CA TYR A 77 11.50 15.29 -18.15
C TYR A 77 12.22 14.00 -18.62
N LEU A 78 13.34 13.62 -18.00
CA LEU A 78 14.06 12.38 -18.33
C LEU A 78 13.31 11.16 -17.83
N ASP A 79 12.74 11.23 -16.62
CA ASP A 79 11.90 10.15 -16.08
C ASP A 79 10.66 9.94 -16.96
N ILE A 80 10.04 11.03 -17.40
CA ILE A 80 8.89 10.98 -18.32
C ILE A 80 9.34 10.42 -19.68
N ALA A 81 10.49 10.84 -20.20
CA ALA A 81 11.03 10.31 -21.46
C ALA A 81 11.30 8.80 -21.36
N ALA A 82 11.83 8.33 -20.23
CA ALA A 82 12.06 6.92 -19.96
C ALA A 82 10.77 6.09 -19.99
N MET A 83 9.68 6.62 -19.41
CA MET A 83 8.36 5.95 -19.47
C MET A 83 7.79 5.86 -20.89
N LEU A 84 8.22 6.73 -21.81
CA LEU A 84 7.68 6.85 -23.17
C LEU A 84 8.57 6.21 -24.24
N GLN A 85 9.69 5.56 -23.88
CA GLN A 85 10.66 5.02 -24.84
C GLN A 85 10.05 4.03 -25.85
N GLY A 86 9.01 3.28 -25.46
CA GLY A 86 8.32 2.32 -26.33
C GLY A 86 7.20 2.90 -27.19
N ILE A 87 6.87 4.20 -27.06
CA ILE A 87 5.75 4.83 -27.75
C ILE A 87 6.30 5.75 -28.86
N PRO A 88 5.94 5.56 -30.14
CA PRO A 88 6.35 6.45 -31.23
C PRO A 88 5.91 7.89 -30.99
N SER A 89 6.71 8.87 -31.41
CA SER A 89 6.43 10.29 -31.15
C SER A 89 5.06 10.73 -31.67
N GLN A 90 4.57 10.19 -32.79
CA GLN A 90 3.27 10.54 -33.37
C GLN A 90 2.07 10.03 -32.55
N GLU A 91 2.25 8.95 -31.79
CA GLU A 91 1.19 8.33 -30.97
C GLU A 91 1.13 8.92 -29.55
N ARG A 92 2.12 9.72 -29.17
CA ARG A 92 2.17 10.37 -27.86
C ARG A 92 1.15 11.49 -27.77
N ASP A 93 0.49 11.60 -26.62
CA ASP A 93 -0.39 12.71 -26.30
C ASP A 93 0.33 14.07 -26.47
N PRO A 94 -0.33 15.09 -27.06
CA PRO A 94 0.27 16.39 -27.31
C PRO A 94 0.80 17.08 -26.04
N GLY A 95 0.16 16.86 -24.88
CA GLY A 95 0.61 17.40 -23.60
C GLY A 95 1.95 16.80 -23.15
N LEU A 96 2.14 15.49 -23.37
CA LEU A 96 3.41 14.82 -23.09
C LEU A 96 4.51 15.29 -24.04
N GLN A 97 4.20 15.45 -25.33
CA GLN A 97 5.15 16.00 -26.29
C GLN A 97 5.58 17.43 -25.93
N ALA A 98 4.63 18.28 -25.51
CA ALA A 98 4.91 19.63 -25.06
C ALA A 98 5.84 19.62 -23.84
N CYS A 99 5.61 18.71 -22.89
CA CYS A 99 6.47 18.54 -21.72
C CYS A 99 7.92 18.17 -22.11
N LEU A 100 8.10 17.16 -22.96
CA LEU A 100 9.43 16.77 -23.41
C LEU A 100 10.17 17.89 -24.16
N LYS A 101 9.45 18.74 -24.89
CA LYS A 101 10.01 19.92 -25.57
C LYS A 101 10.42 21.01 -24.57
N ALA A 102 9.66 21.21 -23.49
CA ALA A 102 9.88 22.25 -22.48
C ALA A 102 11.06 21.97 -21.52
N ARG A 103 11.56 20.72 -21.46
CA ARG A 103 12.74 20.32 -20.67
C ARG A 103 12.67 20.72 -19.18
N ALA A 104 13.29 21.83 -18.79
CA ALA A 104 13.38 22.27 -17.39
C ALA A 104 12.02 22.67 -16.80
N ASP A 105 11.09 23.12 -17.64
CA ASP A 105 9.74 23.53 -17.24
C ASP A 105 8.74 22.36 -17.23
N CYS A 106 9.21 21.15 -17.52
CA CYS A 106 8.43 19.92 -17.50
C CYS A 106 8.63 19.18 -16.18
N ARG A 107 7.53 18.99 -15.45
CA ARG A 107 7.51 18.27 -14.16
C ARG A 107 6.28 17.37 -14.12
N ALA A 108 6.39 16.23 -13.48
CA ALA A 108 5.22 15.42 -13.17
C ALA A 108 5.21 15.00 -11.71
N TYR A 109 4.00 14.82 -11.19
CA TYR A 109 3.78 14.35 -9.82
C TYR A 109 3.00 13.05 -9.88
N VAL A 110 3.50 12.04 -9.17
CA VAL A 110 2.81 10.76 -9.00
C VAL A 110 2.32 10.67 -7.57
N PHE A 111 1.00 10.53 -7.44
CA PHE A 111 0.33 10.27 -6.17
C PHE A 111 -0.13 8.82 -6.14
N GLU A 112 0.27 8.08 -5.11
CA GLU A 112 -0.09 6.68 -4.91
C GLU A 112 -0.81 6.46 -3.56
N PRO A 113 -1.95 7.14 -3.29
CA PRO A 113 -2.72 6.90 -2.07
C PRO A 113 -3.21 5.45 -2.04
N LYS A 114 -3.00 4.81 -0.88
CA LYS A 114 -3.36 3.41 -0.66
C LYS A 114 -3.90 3.23 0.75
N ARG A 115 -5.02 2.53 0.84
CA ARG A 115 -5.58 2.10 2.13
C ARG A 115 -5.79 0.61 2.09
N ALA A 116 -5.04 -0.11 2.91
CA ALA A 116 -5.14 -1.56 3.02
C ALA A 116 -5.29 -1.99 4.48
N ASN A 117 -6.15 -2.97 4.70
CA ASN A 117 -6.30 -3.68 5.96
C ASN A 117 -5.84 -5.11 5.76
N SER A 118 -4.98 -5.58 6.65
CA SER A 118 -4.42 -6.91 6.60
C SER A 118 -4.78 -7.63 7.89
N LYS A 119 -5.55 -8.71 7.75
CA LYS A 119 -5.99 -9.54 8.87
C LYS A 119 -5.33 -10.91 8.75
N ARG A 120 -4.58 -11.30 9.77
CA ARG A 120 -4.09 -12.67 9.87
C ARG A 120 -5.21 -13.62 10.25
N ILE A 121 -5.27 -14.74 9.57
CA ILE A 121 -6.27 -15.80 9.77
C ILE A 121 -5.57 -17.14 9.90
N GLY A 122 -6.14 -18.09 10.64
CA GLY A 122 -5.62 -19.46 10.74
C GLY A 122 -5.09 -19.84 12.12
N ASN A 123 -4.20 -20.85 12.15
CA ASN A 123 -3.73 -21.45 13.41
C ASN A 123 -2.58 -20.63 14.01
N PHE A 124 -2.81 -20.12 15.22
CA PHE A 124 -1.85 -19.35 16.01
C PHE A 124 -0.49 -20.05 16.18
N TRP A 125 -0.48 -21.36 16.46
CA TRP A 125 0.78 -22.10 16.67
C TRP A 125 1.63 -22.21 15.41
N LEU A 126 0.99 -22.38 14.24
CA LEU A 126 1.71 -22.41 12.96
C LEU A 126 2.26 -21.03 12.56
N ASP A 127 1.62 -19.93 13.00
CA ASP A 127 2.13 -18.56 12.76
C ASP A 127 3.26 -18.20 13.74
N ILE A 128 3.19 -18.61 15.02
CA ILE A 128 4.27 -18.40 16.01
C ILE A 128 5.56 -19.07 15.54
N PHE A 129 5.48 -20.36 15.20
CA PHE A 129 6.65 -21.10 14.73
C PHE A 129 6.95 -20.84 13.24
N ASN A 130 6.29 -19.84 12.64
CA ASN A 130 6.48 -19.39 11.26
C ASN A 130 6.30 -20.48 10.18
N PHE A 131 5.71 -21.63 10.49
CA PHE A 131 5.52 -22.73 9.54
C PHE A 131 4.54 -22.39 8.42
N ARG A 132 3.48 -21.64 8.74
CA ARG A 132 2.50 -21.20 7.76
C ARG A 132 1.82 -19.91 8.22
N ARG A 133 1.71 -18.93 7.33
CA ARG A 133 1.03 -17.66 7.57
C ARG A 133 -0.02 -17.42 6.51
N LYS A 134 -1.28 -17.32 6.94
CA LYS A 134 -2.39 -16.89 6.07
C LYS A 134 -2.81 -15.46 6.41
N THR A 135 -2.84 -14.63 5.39
CA THR A 135 -3.17 -13.22 5.51
C THR A 135 -4.26 -12.88 4.51
N HIS A 136 -5.32 -12.26 5.00
CA HIS A 136 -6.38 -11.71 4.17
C HIS A 136 -6.20 -10.19 4.10
N GLU A 137 -5.94 -9.68 2.90
CA GLU A 137 -5.74 -8.27 2.63
C GLU A 137 -6.96 -7.71 1.89
N THR A 138 -7.53 -6.65 2.43
CA THR A 138 -8.62 -5.90 1.80
C THR A 138 -8.27 -4.42 1.69
N GLY A 139 -8.81 -3.71 0.71
CA GLY A 139 -8.57 -2.26 0.60
C GLY A 139 -8.72 -1.72 -0.80
N TRP A 140 -8.01 -0.64 -1.08
CA TRP A 140 -7.93 -0.01 -2.40
C TRP A 140 -6.59 0.71 -2.58
N ALA A 141 -6.22 0.90 -3.84
CA ALA A 141 -5.05 1.69 -4.23
C ALA A 141 -5.41 2.57 -5.42
N PHE A 142 -5.02 3.84 -5.39
CA PHE A 142 -5.20 4.75 -6.51
C PHE A 142 -3.84 5.32 -6.91
N LYS A 143 -3.65 5.50 -8.21
CA LYS A 143 -2.43 6.04 -8.80
C LYS A 143 -2.80 7.16 -9.76
N ALA A 144 -2.34 8.37 -9.47
CA ALA A 144 -2.50 9.52 -10.33
C ALA A 144 -1.14 10.00 -10.82
N LEU A 145 -1.00 10.16 -12.14
CA LEU A 145 0.09 10.84 -12.80
C LEU A 145 -0.44 12.17 -13.34
N ILE A 146 0.14 13.28 -12.89
CA ILE A 146 -0.23 14.61 -13.35
C ILE A 146 1.02 15.29 -13.87
N VAL A 147 1.01 15.68 -15.13
CA VAL A 147 2.14 16.27 -15.85
C VAL A 147 1.87 17.76 -16.04
N PHE A 148 2.87 18.56 -15.76
CA PHE A 148 2.84 20.01 -15.79
C PHE A 148 3.80 20.56 -16.83
N VAL A 149 3.36 21.60 -17.52
CA VAL A 149 4.15 22.46 -18.39
C VAL A 149 3.84 23.90 -18.04
N ASN A 150 4.85 24.71 -17.77
CA ASN A 150 4.69 26.13 -17.43
C ASN A 150 3.65 26.37 -16.31
N HIS A 151 3.68 25.55 -15.25
CA HIS A 151 2.78 25.62 -14.08
C HIS A 151 1.32 25.20 -14.29
N HIS A 152 0.94 24.79 -15.51
CA HIS A 152 -0.39 24.25 -15.79
C HIS A 152 -0.34 22.75 -16.09
N VAL A 153 -1.42 22.03 -15.76
CA VAL A 153 -1.56 20.62 -16.11
C VAL A 153 -1.60 20.48 -17.63
N ALA A 154 -0.62 19.80 -18.22
CA ALA A 154 -0.57 19.50 -19.65
C ALA A 154 -1.14 18.12 -19.97
N TYR A 155 -1.02 17.17 -19.03
CA TYR A 155 -1.54 15.81 -19.20
C TYR A 155 -1.89 15.21 -17.85
N LYS A 156 -2.93 14.38 -17.79
CA LYS A 156 -3.33 13.64 -16.59
C LYS A 156 -3.67 12.20 -16.94
N LEU A 157 -3.25 11.27 -16.09
CA LEU A 157 -3.58 9.85 -16.19
C LEU A 157 -3.84 9.30 -14.80
N SER A 158 -4.86 8.46 -14.67
CA SER A 158 -5.12 7.75 -13.42
C SER A 158 -5.35 6.26 -13.65
N SER A 159 -4.95 5.48 -12.66
CA SER A 159 -5.01 4.02 -12.62
C SER A 159 -5.17 3.58 -11.16
N GLY A 160 -5.28 2.28 -10.91
CA GLY A 160 -5.33 1.73 -9.55
C GLY A 160 -6.20 0.49 -9.45
N GLU A 161 -6.42 0.08 -8.21
CA GLU A 161 -7.18 -1.10 -7.80
C GLU A 161 -8.36 -0.61 -6.92
N PRO A 162 -9.58 -0.57 -7.47
CA PRO A 162 -10.75 -0.05 -6.74
C PRO A 162 -11.15 -0.91 -5.55
N GLN A 163 -10.92 -2.22 -5.66
CA GLN A 163 -11.16 -3.18 -4.60
C GLN A 163 -10.05 -4.22 -4.61
N ILE A 164 -9.32 -4.28 -3.51
CA ILE A 164 -8.33 -5.30 -3.20
C ILE A 164 -9.02 -6.30 -2.29
N ASP A 165 -9.00 -7.57 -2.68
CA ASP A 165 -9.40 -8.70 -1.85
C ASP A 165 -8.47 -9.86 -2.18
N GLN A 166 -7.47 -10.09 -1.33
CA GLN A 166 -6.41 -11.05 -1.59
C GLN A 166 -6.19 -11.97 -0.38
N LEU A 167 -6.13 -13.27 -0.66
CA LEU A 167 -5.71 -14.29 0.30
C LEU A 167 -4.28 -14.71 -0.02
N LYS A 168 -3.35 -14.40 0.88
CA LYS A 168 -1.96 -14.83 0.80
C LYS A 168 -1.73 -15.98 1.77
N ASP A 169 -1.33 -17.15 1.26
CA ASP A 169 -0.91 -18.30 2.06
C ASP A 169 0.59 -18.51 1.85
N GLN A 170 1.39 -18.19 2.87
CA GLN A 170 2.83 -18.37 2.85
C GLN A 170 3.18 -19.61 3.69
N VAL A 171 3.83 -20.59 3.09
CA VAL A 171 4.30 -21.79 3.77
C VAL A 171 5.82 -21.73 3.89
N ASN A 172 6.34 -21.77 5.12
CA ASN A 172 7.77 -21.86 5.38
C ASN A 172 8.05 -23.24 6.03
N PRO A 173 8.36 -24.28 5.25
CA PRO A 173 8.49 -25.64 5.76
C PRO A 173 9.60 -25.83 6.82
N LEU A 174 10.63 -24.98 6.86
CA LEU A 174 11.68 -25.00 7.89
C LEU A 174 11.40 -24.03 9.05
N GLY A 175 10.24 -23.37 9.06
CA GLY A 175 9.74 -22.56 10.17
C GLY A 175 10.71 -21.45 10.61
N PRO A 176 11.19 -21.44 11.88
CA PRO A 176 12.06 -20.39 12.40
C PRO A 176 13.49 -20.41 11.80
N PHE A 177 13.92 -21.54 11.23
CA PHE A 177 15.25 -21.66 10.61
C PHE A 177 15.29 -21.17 9.16
N GLN A 178 14.15 -20.74 8.61
CA GLN A 178 13.98 -20.35 7.22
C GLN A 178 13.97 -18.82 7.00
N ALA A 179 14.26 -18.04 8.04
CA ALA A 179 14.33 -16.60 7.90
C ALA A 179 15.39 -16.21 6.86
N PRO A 180 15.13 -15.25 5.95
CA PRO A 180 16.21 -14.55 5.26
C PRO A 180 17.11 -13.93 6.34
N ALA A 181 18.41 -13.82 6.07
CA ALA A 181 19.46 -13.40 7.01
C ALA A 181 19.32 -11.99 7.63
N ASP A 182 18.14 -11.36 7.56
CA ASP A 182 17.81 -10.04 8.11
C ASP A 182 17.68 -10.00 9.65
N ILE A 183 17.59 -11.15 10.32
CA ILE A 183 17.60 -11.23 11.80
C ILE A 183 19.02 -11.03 12.34
N PHE A 184 20.05 -11.48 11.62
CA PHE A 184 21.44 -11.32 12.06
C PHE A 184 21.98 -9.90 11.86
N THR A 185 21.49 -9.16 10.85
CA THR A 185 21.91 -7.76 10.61
C THR A 185 21.32 -6.74 11.58
N ARG A 186 20.16 -7.01 12.19
CA ARG A 186 19.57 -6.12 13.22
C ARG A 186 20.12 -6.30 14.63
N ALA A 187 20.84 -7.38 14.89
CA ALA A 187 21.46 -7.64 16.20
C ALA A 187 22.92 -7.18 16.28
N LEU A 188 23.52 -6.79 15.15
CA LEU A 188 24.93 -6.42 15.02
C LEU A 188 25.17 -4.94 14.69
N PHE A 189 24.13 -4.12 14.59
CA PHE A 189 24.20 -2.66 14.44
C PHE A 189 23.13 -1.95 15.26
#